data_AF-F5LGZ5-F1
#
_entry.id   AF-F5LGZ5-F1
#
_cell.length_a   1.000
_cell.length_b   1.000
_cell.length_c   1.000
_cell.angle_alpha   90.00
_cell.angle_beta   90.00
_cell.angle_gamma   90.00
#
_symmetry.space_group_name_H-M   'P 1'
#
loop_
_entity.id
_entity.type
_entity.pdbx_description
1 polymer ?
#
loop_
_entity_poly.entity_id
_entity_poly.type
_entity_poly.pdbx_seq_one_letter_code
_entity_poly.pdbx_strand_id
1 'polypeptide(L)' 'MKRRRILTGLTLAISLLLAGCGGGQKSAVAEDKINITTSFYPLYDFAVKVGGS' A
#
# COMPACT_ATOMS: atom_id res chain seq x y z
N MET A 1 25.51 -14.57 -27.37
CA MET A 1 25.55 -14.67 -25.89
C MET A 1 25.24 -13.36 -25.14
N LYS A 2 25.58 -12.15 -25.63
CA LYS A 2 25.25 -10.89 -24.92
C LYS A 2 23.76 -10.49 -24.97
N ARG A 3 23.11 -10.62 -26.13
CA ARG A 3 21.67 -10.30 -26.29
C ARG A 3 20.73 -11.12 -25.39
N ARG A 4 21.03 -12.42 -25.19
CA ARG A 4 20.24 -13.29 -24.30
C ARG A 4 20.33 -12.87 -22.83
N ARG A 5 21.48 -12.34 -22.38
CA ARG A 5 21.66 -11.81 -21.01
C ARG A 5 20.92 -10.49 -20.80
N ILE A 6 20.83 -9.65 -21.84
CA ILE A 6 20.09 -8.37 -21.79
C ILE A 6 18.58 -8.65 -21.72
N LEU A 7 18.07 -9.59 -22.50
CA LEU A 7 16.66 -10.01 -22.47
C LEU A 7 16.24 -10.55 -21.10
N THR A 8 17.07 -11.40 -20.47
CA THR A 8 16.78 -11.91 -19.11
C THR A 8 16.84 -10.83 -18.03
N GLY A 9 17.71 -9.82 -18.19
CA GLY A 9 17.77 -8.69 -17.25
C GLY A 9 16.55 -7.78 -17.35
N LEU A 10 16.07 -7.53 -18.57
CA LEU A 10 14.90 -6.68 -18.82
C LEU A 10 13.61 -7.30 -18.25
N THR A 11 13.41 -8.60 -18.43
CA THR A 11 12.23 -9.29 -17.86
C THR A 11 12.21 -9.22 -16.34
N LEU A 12 13.37 -9.35 -15.69
CA LEU A 12 13.48 -9.25 -14.24
C LEU A 12 13.09 -7.85 -13.75
N ALA A 13 13.60 -6.80 -14.39
CA ALA A 13 13.29 -5.42 -14.03
C ALA A 13 11.79 -5.10 -14.13
N ILE A 14 11.13 -5.60 -15.18
CA ILE A 14 9.68 -5.41 -15.37
C ILE A 14 8.88 -6.14 -14.28
N SER A 15 9.29 -7.36 -13.89
CA SER A 15 8.64 -8.08 -12.81
C SER A 15 8.73 -7.36 -11.46
N LEU A 16 9.86 -6.71 -11.15
CA LEU A 16 9.99 -5.90 -9.93
C LEU A 16 9.07 -4.67 -9.94
N LEU A 17 8.91 -4.01 -11.09
CA LEU A 17 8.01 -2.86 -11.23
C LEU A 17 6.54 -3.27 -11.06
N LEU A 18 6.13 -4.41 -11.61
CA LEU A 18 4.77 -4.92 -11.46
C LEU A 18 4.46 -5.41 -10.03
N ALA A 19 5.44 -6.01 -9.34
CA ALA A 19 5.28 -6.42 -7.95
C ALA A 19 5.01 -5.22 -7.00
N GLY A 20 5.50 -4.02 -7.34
CA GLY A 20 5.22 -2.79 -6.60
C GLY A 20 3.88 -2.13 -6.95
N CYS A 21 3.33 -2.38 -8.14
CA CYS A 21 2.08 -1.76 -8.60
C CYS A 21 0.82 -2.48 -8.07
N GLY A 22 0.96 -3.72 -7.56
CA GLY A 22 -0.12 -4.50 -6.96
C GLY A 22 -0.22 -4.39 -5.43
N GLY A 23 0.33 -3.33 -4.84
CA GLY A 23 0.44 -3.12 -3.40
C GLY A 23 -0.88 -2.85 -2.69
N GLY A 24 -1.76 -3.86 -2.66
CA GLY A 24 -2.86 -4.03 -1.72
C GLY A 24 -3.99 -3.01 -1.84
N GLN A 25 -5.23 -3.48 -1.83
CA GLN A 25 -6.38 -2.64 -1.48
C GLN A 25 -6.15 -2.10 -0.07
N LYS A 26 -5.46 -0.96 0.05
CA LYS A 26 -5.50 -0.15 1.25
C LYS A 26 -6.94 0.35 1.29
N SER A 27 -7.75 -0.22 2.16
CA SER A 27 -9.11 0.22 2.48
C SER A 27 -9.13 1.74 2.38
N ALA A 28 -9.90 2.27 1.43
CA ALA A 28 -9.80 3.65 0.95
C ALA A 28 -9.61 4.62 2.12
N VAL A 29 -8.36 5.01 2.35
CA VAL A 29 -8.03 6.07 3.28
C VAL A 29 -8.52 7.32 2.56
N ALA A 30 -9.56 7.96 3.09
CA ALA A 30 -9.98 9.23 2.53
C ALA A 30 -8.80 10.19 2.65
N GLU A 31 -8.29 10.67 1.51
CA GLU A 31 -7.11 11.54 1.44
C GLU A 31 -7.24 12.79 2.34
N ASP A 32 -8.48 13.24 2.56
CA ASP A 32 -8.81 14.40 3.37
C ASP A 32 -9.01 14.09 4.87
N LYS A 33 -8.76 12.85 5.32
CA LYS A 33 -8.91 12.43 6.73
C LYS A 33 -7.58 11.97 7.32
N ILE A 34 -7.39 12.30 8.59
CA ILE A 34 -6.22 11.83 9.35
C ILE A 34 -6.40 10.33 9.62
N ASN A 35 -5.43 9.52 9.17
CA ASN A 35 -5.42 8.08 9.41
C ASN A 35 -4.95 7.76 10.84
N ILE A 36 -5.86 7.30 11.69
CA ILE A 36 -5.58 6.96 13.10
C ILE A 36 -5.72 5.45 13.28
N THR A 37 -4.71 4.82 13.88
CA THR A 37 -4.74 3.41 14.28
C THR A 37 -4.76 3.32 15.81
N THR A 38 -5.68 2.52 16.34
CA THR A 38 -5.86 2.36 17.79
C THR A 38 -5.63 0.91 18.19
N SER A 39 -4.81 0.69 19.23
CA SER A 39 -4.44 -0.66 19.68
C SER A 39 -5.58 -1.42 20.35
N PHE A 40 -6.60 -0.73 20.84
CA PHE A 40 -7.75 -1.34 21.51
C PHE A 40 -9.04 -0.55 21.27
N TYR A 41 -10.16 -1.28 21.34
CA TYR A 41 -11.49 -0.80 20.91
C TYR A 41 -11.98 0.48 21.63
N PRO A 42 -11.83 0.63 22.96
CA PRO A 42 -12.18 1.89 23.62
C PRO A 42 -11.55 3.15 23.02
N LEU A 43 -10.29 3.08 22.53
CA LEU A 43 -9.67 4.23 21.87
C LEU A 43 -10.23 4.46 20.48
N TYR A 44 -10.59 3.40 19.74
CA TYR A 44 -11.28 3.53 18.47
C TYR A 44 -12.61 4.26 18.64
N ASP A 45 -13.42 3.79 19.59
CA ASP A 45 -14.75 4.34 19.85
C ASP A 45 -14.68 5.80 20.35
N PHE A 46 -13.69 6.12 21.18
CA PHE A 46 -13.39 7.50 21.55
C PHE A 46 -12.98 8.35 20.33
N ALA A 47 -12.07 7.86 19.50
CA ALA A 47 -11.57 8.57 18.33
C ALA A 47 -12.68 8.86 17.31
N VAL A 48 -13.59 7.90 17.06
CA VAL A 48 -14.74 8.07 16.16
C VAL A 48 -15.74 9.08 16.74
N LYS A 49 -16.01 9.03 18.05
CA LYS A 49 -16.96 9.95 18.69
C LYS A 49 -16.47 11.40 18.72
N VAL A 50 -15.16 11.62 18.91
CA VAL A 50 -14.57 12.96 18.97
C VAL A 50 -14.18 13.48 17.58
N GLY A 51 -13.59 12.63 16.75
CA GLY A 51 -13.12 12.99 15.41
C GLY A 51 -14.20 13.00 14.33
N GLY A 52 -15.38 12.44 14.63
CA GLY A 52 -16.43 12.19 13.64
C GLY A 52 -16.09 11.02 12.72
N SER A 53 -17.07 10.58 11.93
CA SER A 53 -16.91 9.57 10.88
C SER A 53 -16.18 10.14 9.68
#